data_AF-A0A4Z2BFM3-F1
#
_entry.id   AF-A0A4Z2BFM3-F1
#
_cell.length_a   1.000
_cell.length_b   1.000
_cell.length_c   1.000
_cell.angle_alpha   90.00
_cell.angle_beta   90.00
_cell.angle_gamma   90.00
#
_symmetry.space_group_name_H-M   'P 1'
#
loop_
_entity.id
_entity.type
_entity.pdbx_description
1 polymer ?
#
loop_
_entity_poly.entity_id
_entity_poly.type
_entity_poly.pdbx_seq_one_letter_code
_entity_poly.pdbx_strand_id
1 'polypeptide(L)'
;MQLCHQEEQLHTSDLNCDEDEKQDEEDEDLPSFLENERKPTPIRQGMFVWYKLRKFPFWPSWVKSVNHKQKKASVLFIDNPKIYTRKGFAVALKALKPFDCEEFQDLESQAKENYQDIIVWSLELISDYRMRIACRSFSGSFIEYCAHDMSHPVMKTFPQGVSVSPTVTSNEAIEPLSREGEDKISEPQEDTSRTQKRLLPDRSHAAHDRANEKLVNFIVKQRMAEERLLAVIHGHQQSSWYQHFQRARGRRVVNTYLEDQKQLDEVYCYLNELYTTAAATTSSLRKLKFIDLVTFILDVLLPEAIISAIAGVDKISLQKAEEKFLRGRSISARESQELNVMIERYMQSK
;
A
#
# COMPACT_ATOMS: atom_id res chain seq x y z
N MET A 1 -67.09 -29.62 -3.08
CA MET A 1 -67.41 -31.06 -3.05
C MET A 1 -66.75 -31.69 -4.27
N GLN A 2 -65.83 -32.62 -4.00
CA GLN A 2 -65.61 -33.92 -4.68
C GLN A 2 -66.50 -34.22 -5.90
N LEU A 3 -66.09 -34.90 -6.97
CA LEU A 3 -65.07 -35.92 -7.28
C LEU A 3 -65.18 -36.12 -8.82
N CYS A 4 -64.09 -36.16 -9.59
CA CYS A 4 -63.38 -37.35 -10.10
C CYS A 4 -63.93 -38.04 -11.36
N HIS A 5 -62.96 -38.45 -12.20
CA HIS A 5 -62.91 -39.54 -13.21
C HIS A 5 -63.47 -39.18 -14.60
N GLN A 6 -62.71 -39.15 -15.72
CA GLN A 6 -61.66 -40.01 -16.32
C GLN A 6 -62.21 -41.24 -17.04
N GLU A 7 -62.01 -41.28 -18.37
CA GLU A 7 -61.98 -42.44 -19.30
C GLU A 7 -61.34 -41.91 -20.62
N GLU A 8 -60.10 -42.31 -20.98
CA GLU A 8 -59.72 -43.47 -21.83
C GLU A 8 -60.29 -43.40 -23.27
N GLN A 9 -59.49 -43.01 -24.27
CA GLN A 9 -58.48 -43.76 -25.05
C GLN A 9 -59.05 -44.35 -26.37
N LEU A 10 -58.43 -43.89 -27.48
CA LEU A 10 -58.02 -44.65 -28.69
C LEU A 10 -59.16 -45.22 -29.56
N HIS A 11 -59.13 -45.19 -30.90
CA HIS A 11 -58.16 -45.70 -31.87
C HIS A 11 -58.84 -45.41 -33.26
N THR A 12 -58.20 -45.14 -34.41
CA THR A 12 -57.33 -46.01 -35.22
C THR A 12 -56.93 -45.32 -36.54
N SER A 13 -55.76 -45.73 -37.09
CA SER A 13 -55.43 -45.98 -38.53
C SER A 13 -55.41 -44.82 -39.56
N ASP A 14 -54.51 -44.73 -40.57
CA ASP A 14 -53.64 -45.70 -41.26
C ASP A 14 -52.47 -45.01 -42.00
N LEU A 15 -51.32 -45.72 -42.06
CA LEU A 15 -50.41 -45.99 -43.19
C LEU A 15 -50.13 -44.89 -44.25
N ASN A 16 -48.87 -44.46 -44.45
CA ASN A 16 -47.83 -45.14 -45.25
C ASN A 16 -46.60 -44.22 -45.47
N CYS A 17 -45.43 -44.85 -45.59
CA CYS A 17 -44.10 -44.26 -45.80
C CYS A 17 -43.87 -43.80 -47.25
N ASP A 18 -43.06 -42.74 -47.43
CA ASP A 18 -41.95 -42.71 -48.41
C ASP A 18 -41.02 -41.52 -48.14
N GLU A 19 -39.75 -41.74 -48.40
CA GLU A 19 -38.58 -40.94 -48.02
C GLU A 19 -38.32 -39.75 -48.97
N ASP A 20 -37.52 -38.82 -48.42
CA ASP A 20 -36.53 -37.96 -49.09
C ASP A 20 -36.80 -36.45 -49.33
N GLU A 21 -35.90 -35.70 -48.67
CA GLU A 21 -35.27 -34.42 -49.03
C GLU A 21 -36.00 -33.07 -48.83
N LYS A 22 -35.70 -32.53 -47.65
CA LYS A 22 -35.19 -31.17 -47.34
C LYS A 22 -36.10 -29.94 -47.48
N GLN A 23 -35.98 -29.16 -46.40
CA GLN A 23 -36.18 -27.70 -46.28
C GLN A 23 -37.63 -27.24 -46.22
N ASP A 24 -38.16 -27.15 -44.99
CA ASP A 24 -38.20 -25.88 -44.27
C ASP A 24 -39.10 -26.08 -43.04
N GLU A 25 -38.51 -26.41 -41.89
CA GLU A 25 -39.16 -26.14 -40.61
C GLU A 25 -38.24 -25.23 -39.80
N GLU A 26 -38.74 -24.01 -39.61
CA GLU A 26 -38.26 -22.99 -38.69
C GLU A 26 -38.31 -23.57 -37.26
N ASP A 27 -37.28 -24.30 -36.87
CA ASP A 27 -36.95 -24.41 -35.45
C ASP A 27 -36.34 -23.08 -35.04
N GLU A 28 -37.19 -22.24 -34.45
CA GLU A 28 -36.78 -21.13 -33.59
C GLU A 28 -35.80 -21.67 -32.52
N ASP A 29 -34.50 -21.66 -32.85
CA ASP A 29 -33.43 -21.79 -31.87
C ASP A 29 -33.49 -20.56 -30.95
N LEU A 30 -34.38 -20.64 -29.95
CA LEU A 30 -34.31 -19.85 -28.73
C LEU A 30 -32.87 -19.90 -28.25
N PRO A 31 -32.19 -18.76 -28.04
CA PRO A 31 -30.80 -18.79 -27.62
C PRO A 31 -30.72 -19.55 -26.31
N SER A 32 -30.00 -20.67 -26.32
CA SER A 32 -29.67 -21.49 -25.14
C SER A 32 -28.94 -20.61 -24.13
N PHE A 33 -29.72 -19.93 -23.29
CA PHE A 33 -29.25 -19.05 -22.22
C PHE A 33 -28.59 -19.84 -21.08
N LEU A 34 -28.74 -21.17 -21.08
CA LEU A 34 -28.34 -22.05 -19.98
C LEU A 34 -27.07 -22.87 -20.27
N GLU A 35 -26.52 -22.87 -21.49
CA GLU A 35 -25.27 -23.61 -21.79
C GLU A 35 -24.00 -22.77 -21.71
N ASN A 36 -24.10 -21.50 -21.31
CA ASN A 36 -22.96 -20.59 -21.21
C ASN A 36 -22.32 -20.51 -19.80
N GLU A 37 -22.76 -21.30 -18.82
CA GLU A 37 -22.30 -21.17 -17.43
C GLU A 37 -20.94 -21.83 -17.11
N ARG A 38 -20.29 -22.54 -18.05
CA ARG A 38 -19.06 -23.31 -17.74
C ARG A 38 -17.86 -23.05 -18.64
N LYS A 39 -17.80 -21.91 -19.34
CA LYS A 39 -16.49 -21.47 -19.87
C LYS A 39 -15.83 -20.60 -18.81
N PRO A 40 -14.68 -21.04 -18.23
CA PRO A 40 -13.98 -20.22 -17.26
C PRO A 40 -13.67 -18.86 -17.87
N THR A 41 -14.09 -17.79 -17.20
CA THR A 41 -13.86 -16.42 -17.64
C THR A 41 -12.38 -16.26 -17.98
N PRO A 42 -12.04 -15.82 -19.21
CA PRO A 42 -10.66 -15.72 -19.61
C PRO A 42 -9.93 -14.76 -18.68
N ILE A 43 -8.77 -15.19 -18.18
CA ILE A 43 -7.96 -14.40 -17.25
C ILE A 43 -7.49 -13.13 -17.97
N ARG A 44 -7.81 -11.98 -17.39
CA ARG A 44 -7.47 -10.63 -17.89
C ARG A 44 -6.50 -9.92 -16.95
N GLN A 45 -5.88 -8.87 -17.47
CA GLN A 45 -5.15 -7.92 -16.64
C GLN A 45 -6.08 -7.34 -15.57
N GLY A 46 -5.56 -7.20 -14.36
CA GLY A 46 -6.31 -6.64 -13.25
C GLY A 46 -7.21 -7.63 -12.52
N MET A 47 -7.05 -8.93 -12.77
CA MET A 47 -7.75 -9.99 -12.04
C MET A 47 -6.85 -10.56 -10.94
N PHE A 48 -7.50 -11.05 -9.88
CA PHE A 48 -6.87 -11.94 -8.91
C PHE A 48 -6.93 -13.37 -9.43
N VAL A 49 -5.87 -14.14 -9.17
CA VAL A 49 -5.72 -15.54 -9.55
C VAL A 49 -4.98 -16.32 -8.48
N TRP A 50 -5.14 -17.64 -8.46
CA TRP A 50 -4.27 -18.53 -7.71
C TRP A 50 -3.17 -19.07 -8.60
N TYR A 51 -1.94 -19.10 -8.08
CA TYR A 51 -0.80 -19.69 -8.78
C TYR A 51 0.04 -20.55 -7.84
N LYS A 52 0.44 -21.74 -8.31
CA LYS A 52 1.30 -22.67 -7.58
C LYS A 52 2.74 -22.56 -8.07
N LEU A 53 3.66 -22.19 -7.18
CA LEU A 53 5.09 -22.12 -7.47
C LEU A 53 5.85 -23.28 -6.79
N ARG A 54 6.33 -24.24 -7.59
CA ARG A 54 7.19 -25.35 -7.13
C ARG A 54 6.58 -26.09 -5.91
N LYS A 55 7.23 -25.97 -4.74
CA LYS A 55 6.86 -26.62 -3.47
C LYS A 55 5.87 -25.81 -2.64
N PHE A 56 5.58 -24.56 -3.02
CA PHE A 56 4.61 -23.75 -2.33
C PHE A 56 3.18 -24.16 -2.72
N PRO A 57 2.20 -23.97 -1.81
CA PRO A 57 0.79 -24.15 -2.15
C PRO A 57 0.36 -23.15 -3.22
N PHE A 58 -0.88 -23.28 -3.69
CA PHE A 58 -1.48 -22.23 -4.51
C PHE A 58 -1.53 -20.93 -3.70
N TRP A 59 -1.12 -19.82 -4.32
CA TRP A 59 -0.96 -18.54 -3.65
C TRP A 59 -1.78 -17.42 -4.32
N PRO A 60 -2.42 -16.53 -3.56
CA PRO A 60 -3.15 -15.38 -4.09
C PRO A 60 -2.22 -14.44 -4.87
N SER A 61 -2.57 -14.16 -6.13
CA SER A 61 -1.74 -13.40 -7.05
C SER A 61 -2.55 -12.36 -7.83
N TRP A 62 -1.90 -11.26 -8.19
CA TRP A 62 -2.43 -10.21 -9.06
C TRP A 62 -1.88 -10.33 -10.49
N VAL A 63 -2.74 -10.25 -11.50
CA VAL A 63 -2.34 -10.28 -12.91
C VAL A 63 -1.98 -8.88 -13.41
N LYS A 64 -0.69 -8.62 -13.58
CA LYS A 64 -0.17 -7.32 -14.05
C LYS A 64 -0.37 -7.11 -15.56
N SER A 65 -0.17 -8.15 -16.37
CA SER A 65 -0.36 -8.10 -17.81
C SER A 65 -0.58 -9.48 -18.39
N VAL A 66 -1.31 -9.59 -19.51
CA VAL A 66 -1.56 -10.86 -20.20
C VAL A 66 -1.09 -10.79 -21.64
N ASN A 67 -0.35 -11.79 -22.09
CA ASN A 67 0.04 -11.98 -23.48
C ASN A 67 -0.63 -13.25 -24.03
N HIS A 68 -1.80 -13.07 -24.64
CA HIS A 68 -2.57 -14.18 -25.22
C HIS A 68 -1.83 -14.87 -26.38
N LYS A 69 -1.02 -14.14 -27.17
CA LYS A 69 -0.24 -14.72 -28.27
C LYS A 69 0.77 -15.75 -27.76
N GLN A 70 1.44 -15.45 -26.65
CA GLN A 70 2.44 -16.34 -26.04
C GLN A 70 1.84 -17.26 -24.96
N LYS A 71 0.52 -17.22 -24.73
CA LYS A 71 -0.18 -17.95 -23.65
C LYS A 71 0.48 -17.75 -22.27
N LYS A 72 0.97 -16.54 -21.99
CA LYS A 72 1.68 -16.18 -20.75
C LYS A 72 1.02 -14.98 -20.07
N ALA A 73 1.17 -14.87 -18.76
CA ALA A 73 0.79 -13.70 -17.98
C ALA A 73 1.95 -13.29 -17.06
N SER A 74 2.06 -12.01 -16.76
CA SER A 74 2.93 -11.49 -15.70
C SER A 74 2.10 -11.36 -14.43
N VAL A 75 2.52 -12.04 -13.37
CA VAL A 75 1.80 -12.07 -12.09
C VAL A 75 2.67 -11.61 -10.93
N LEU A 76 2.03 -11.12 -9.87
CA LEU A 76 2.64 -10.71 -8.61
C LEU A 76 1.99 -11.47 -7.47
N PHE A 77 2.79 -12.08 -6.60
CA PHE A 77 2.25 -12.64 -5.36
C PHE A 77 1.85 -11.53 -4.40
N ILE A 78 0.73 -11.76 -3.73
CA ILE A 78 0.28 -10.94 -2.62
C ILE A 78 0.88 -11.57 -1.37
N ASP A 79 2.08 -11.14 -1.01
CA ASP A 79 2.85 -11.72 0.11
C ASP A 79 3.77 -10.70 0.80
N ASN A 80 3.66 -9.42 0.44
CA ASN A 80 4.58 -8.39 0.92
C ASN A 80 3.95 -7.00 0.92
N PRO A 81 4.18 -6.18 1.97
CA PRO A 81 3.64 -4.83 2.07
C PRO A 81 4.27 -3.83 1.08
N LYS A 82 5.35 -4.19 0.38
CA LYS A 82 5.93 -3.39 -0.71
C LYS A 82 5.65 -4.02 -2.08
N ILE A 83 4.49 -4.67 -2.25
CA ILE A 83 4.09 -5.31 -3.52
C ILE A 83 4.15 -4.34 -4.71
N TYR A 84 3.83 -3.06 -4.50
CA TYR A 84 3.78 -2.05 -5.55
C TYR A 84 5.16 -1.71 -6.15
N THR A 85 6.26 -1.99 -5.44
CA THR A 85 7.61 -1.77 -5.97
C THR A 85 8.15 -2.99 -6.74
N ARG A 86 7.43 -4.12 -6.75
CA ARG A 86 7.93 -5.38 -7.30
C ARG A 86 7.62 -5.52 -8.79
N LYS A 87 8.53 -6.19 -9.50
CA LYS A 87 8.30 -6.62 -10.88
C LYS A 87 7.55 -7.95 -10.87
N GLY A 88 6.54 -8.07 -11.74
CA GLY A 88 5.84 -9.34 -11.93
C GLY A 88 6.70 -10.33 -12.69
N PHE A 89 6.48 -11.61 -12.46
CA PHE A 89 7.19 -12.70 -13.14
C PHE A 89 6.25 -13.40 -14.13
N ALA A 90 6.82 -13.95 -15.21
CA ALA A 90 6.04 -14.55 -16.29
C ALA A 90 5.68 -16.02 -15.98
N VAL A 91 4.41 -16.35 -16.12
CA VAL A 91 3.85 -17.70 -15.92
C VAL A 91 2.96 -18.10 -17.09
N ALA A 92 2.78 -19.40 -17.29
CA ALA A 92 1.87 -19.91 -18.31
C ALA A 92 0.40 -19.67 -17.89
N LEU A 93 -0.44 -19.20 -18.81
CA LEU A 93 -1.87 -18.93 -18.52
C LEU A 93 -2.61 -20.17 -18.01
N LYS A 94 -2.29 -21.35 -18.53
CA LYS A 94 -2.88 -22.63 -18.10
C LYS A 94 -2.55 -23.02 -16.65
N ALA A 95 -1.54 -22.41 -16.04
CA ALA A 95 -1.13 -22.69 -14.67
C ALA A 95 -1.84 -21.80 -13.64
N LEU A 96 -2.62 -20.82 -14.11
CA LEU A 96 -3.39 -19.91 -13.27
C LEU A 96 -4.81 -20.44 -13.10
N LYS A 97 -5.30 -20.41 -11.87
CA LYS A 97 -6.72 -20.63 -11.57
C LYS A 97 -7.39 -19.28 -11.26
N PRO A 98 -8.65 -19.04 -11.68
CA PRO A 98 -9.41 -17.87 -11.25
C PRO A 98 -9.44 -17.78 -9.72
N PHE A 99 -9.44 -16.57 -9.16
CA PHE A 99 -9.46 -16.40 -7.70
C PHE A 99 -10.76 -16.90 -7.06
N ASP A 100 -11.90 -16.50 -7.61
CA ASP A 100 -13.23 -16.92 -7.16
C ASP A 100 -13.64 -18.26 -7.81
N CYS A 101 -12.80 -19.31 -7.66
CA CYS A 101 -13.09 -20.66 -8.18
C CYS A 101 -13.80 -21.55 -7.14
N GLU A 102 -14.44 -22.63 -7.57
CA GLU A 102 -15.13 -23.59 -6.68
C GLU A 102 -14.20 -24.17 -5.60
N GLU A 103 -12.92 -24.38 -5.95
CA GLU A 103 -11.89 -24.95 -5.08
C GLU A 103 -11.30 -23.93 -4.09
N PHE A 104 -11.83 -22.70 -4.04
CA PHE A 104 -11.26 -21.60 -3.25
C PHE A 104 -10.97 -21.99 -1.79
N GLN A 105 -11.95 -22.63 -1.13
CA GLN A 105 -11.83 -23.01 0.28
C GLN A 105 -10.73 -24.07 0.51
N ASP A 106 -10.56 -24.99 -0.43
CA ASP A 106 -9.51 -26.02 -0.38
C ASP A 106 -8.12 -25.40 -0.57
N LEU A 107 -7.98 -24.50 -1.56
CA LEU A 107 -6.73 -23.79 -1.83
C LEU A 107 -6.33 -22.89 -0.65
N GLU A 108 -7.30 -22.20 -0.06
CA GLU A 108 -7.13 -21.38 1.14
C GLU A 108 -6.69 -22.23 2.33
N SER A 109 -7.40 -23.33 2.61
CA SER A 109 -7.10 -24.22 3.73
C SER A 109 -5.70 -24.82 3.60
N GLN A 110 -5.35 -25.32 2.41
CA GLN A 110 -4.02 -25.86 2.11
C GLN A 110 -2.91 -24.81 2.30
N ALA A 111 -3.14 -23.56 1.90
CA ALA A 111 -2.15 -22.50 2.07
C ALA A 111 -2.01 -22.07 3.54
N LYS A 112 -3.12 -22.06 4.29
CA LYS A 112 -3.15 -21.70 5.71
C LYS A 112 -2.40 -22.69 6.61
N GLU A 113 -2.29 -23.97 6.24
CA GLU A 113 -1.56 -24.97 7.03
C GLU A 113 -0.14 -24.53 7.43
N ASN A 114 0.58 -23.90 6.50
CA ASN A 114 1.98 -23.49 6.71
C ASN A 114 2.19 -21.97 6.69
N TYR A 115 1.22 -21.19 6.16
CA TYR A 115 1.38 -19.76 5.90
C TYR A 115 0.17 -18.93 6.35
N GLN A 116 -0.52 -19.39 7.42
CA GLN A 116 -1.77 -18.81 7.90
C GLN A 116 -1.79 -17.28 7.88
N ASP A 117 -0.86 -16.64 8.58
CA ASP A 117 -0.90 -15.19 8.79
C ASP A 117 -0.76 -14.41 7.47
N ILE A 118 0.11 -14.86 6.56
CA ILE A 118 0.31 -14.18 5.27
C ILE A 118 -0.90 -14.39 4.37
N ILE A 119 -1.49 -15.59 4.37
CA ILE A 119 -2.68 -15.89 3.57
C ILE A 119 -3.87 -15.08 4.07
N VAL A 120 -4.11 -15.04 5.38
CA VAL A 120 -5.18 -14.21 5.98
C VAL A 120 -5.00 -12.75 5.56
N TRP A 121 -3.80 -12.20 5.76
CA TRP A 121 -3.49 -10.82 5.35
C TRP A 121 -3.73 -10.57 3.86
N SER A 122 -3.33 -11.51 3.00
CA SER A 122 -3.49 -11.40 1.55
C SER A 122 -4.97 -11.34 1.15
N LEU A 123 -5.80 -12.18 1.76
CA LEU A 123 -7.24 -12.21 1.51
C LEU A 123 -7.94 -10.94 2.05
N GLU A 124 -7.54 -10.45 3.22
CA GLU A 124 -8.03 -9.19 3.77
C GLU A 124 -7.71 -8.00 2.85
N LEU A 125 -6.49 -7.94 2.32
CA LEU A 125 -6.07 -6.88 1.41
C LEU A 125 -6.85 -6.90 0.08
N ILE A 126 -7.11 -8.09 -0.46
CA ILE A 126 -7.95 -8.26 -1.65
C ILE A 126 -9.38 -7.81 -1.38
N SER A 127 -9.93 -8.22 -0.23
CA SER A 127 -11.30 -7.89 0.18
C SER A 127 -11.49 -6.39 0.37
N ASP A 128 -10.58 -5.73 1.08
CA ASP A 128 -10.62 -4.28 1.31
C ASP A 128 -10.53 -3.49 -0.01
N TYR A 129 -9.64 -3.89 -0.92
CA TYR A 129 -9.59 -3.31 -2.27
C TYR A 129 -10.92 -3.48 -3.03
N ARG A 130 -11.47 -4.70 -3.09
CA ARG A 130 -12.74 -4.97 -3.78
C ARG A 130 -13.88 -4.13 -3.19
N MET A 131 -13.93 -4.00 -1.87
CA MET A 131 -14.91 -3.18 -1.18
C MET A 131 -14.81 -1.70 -1.55
N ARG A 132 -13.59 -1.14 -1.60
CA ARG A 132 -13.38 0.27 -1.96
C ARG A 132 -13.76 0.58 -3.40
N ILE A 133 -13.46 -0.34 -4.31
CA ILE A 133 -13.92 -0.25 -5.71
C ILE A 133 -15.45 -0.29 -5.77
N ALA A 134 -16.09 -1.25 -5.08
CA ALA A 134 -17.54 -1.41 -5.07
C ALA A 134 -18.26 -0.18 -4.51
N CYS A 135 -17.74 0.39 -3.41
CA CYS A 135 -18.27 1.60 -2.79
C CYS A 135 -17.85 2.90 -3.52
N ARG A 136 -17.07 2.81 -4.62
CA ARG A 136 -16.50 3.95 -5.35
C ARG A 136 -15.68 4.91 -4.48
N SER A 137 -15.17 4.43 -3.34
CA SER A 137 -14.29 5.21 -2.47
C SER A 137 -12.84 5.23 -2.97
N PHE A 138 -12.50 4.34 -3.91
CA PHE A 138 -11.24 4.32 -4.63
C PHE A 138 -11.49 4.07 -6.13
N SER A 139 -10.64 4.64 -6.98
CA SER A 139 -10.65 4.43 -8.43
C SER A 139 -9.22 4.28 -8.93
N GLY A 140 -8.77 3.03 -9.05
CA GLY A 140 -7.43 2.69 -9.49
C GLY A 140 -7.23 1.18 -9.52
N SER A 141 -6.08 0.76 -10.01
CA SER A 141 -5.64 -0.63 -9.96
C SER A 141 -5.30 -1.07 -8.54
N PHE A 142 -5.25 -2.38 -8.31
CA PHE A 142 -4.83 -2.94 -7.02
C PHE A 142 -3.44 -2.46 -6.59
N ILE A 143 -2.52 -2.29 -7.53
CA ILE A 143 -1.16 -1.82 -7.24
C ILE A 143 -1.16 -0.36 -6.79
N GLU A 144 -1.96 0.50 -7.43
CA GLU A 144 -2.14 1.89 -6.99
C GLU A 144 -2.79 1.95 -5.62
N TYR A 145 -3.78 1.08 -5.35
CA TYR A 145 -4.39 0.95 -4.03
C TYR A 145 -3.35 0.56 -2.95
N CYS A 146 -2.49 -0.44 -3.22
CA CYS A 146 -1.43 -0.84 -2.30
C CYS A 146 -0.40 0.27 -2.04
N ALA A 147 -0.25 1.23 -2.95
CA ALA A 147 0.61 2.40 -2.76
C ALA A 147 -0.13 3.60 -2.12
N HIS A 148 -1.44 3.50 -1.94
CA HIS A 148 -2.29 4.57 -1.42
C HIS A 148 -2.52 4.42 0.08
N ASP A 149 -2.68 5.54 0.79
CA ASP A 149 -2.97 5.61 2.23
C ASP A 149 -4.23 4.84 2.66
N MET A 150 -5.12 4.55 1.72
CA MET A 150 -6.35 3.79 1.98
C MET A 150 -6.06 2.33 2.31
N SER A 151 -4.96 1.77 1.80
CA SER A 151 -4.55 0.40 2.12
C SER A 151 -3.83 0.31 3.47
N HIS A 152 -3.33 1.43 4.00
CA HIS A 152 -2.46 1.48 5.17
C HIS A 152 -3.01 0.73 6.42
N PRO A 153 -4.32 0.77 6.75
CA PRO A 153 -4.87 -0.03 7.85
C PRO A 153 -4.61 -1.53 7.71
N VAL A 154 -4.80 -2.09 6.51
CA VAL A 154 -4.55 -3.51 6.22
C VAL A 154 -3.05 -3.77 6.03
N MET A 155 -2.31 -2.84 5.44
CA MET A 155 -0.87 -3.01 5.23
C MET A 155 -0.09 -3.10 6.56
N LYS A 156 -0.58 -2.46 7.63
CA LYS A 156 -0.01 -2.53 8.98
C LYS A 156 -0.22 -3.88 9.67
N THR A 157 -1.24 -4.65 9.30
CA THR A 157 -1.50 -5.97 9.88
C THR A 157 -0.59 -7.05 9.30
N PHE A 158 0.33 -6.69 8.39
CA PHE A 158 1.28 -7.63 7.81
C PHE A 158 2.12 -8.32 8.91
N PRO A 159 2.26 -9.65 8.88
CA PRO A 159 2.98 -10.40 9.92
C PRO A 159 4.46 -10.03 9.98
N GLN A 160 4.92 -9.51 11.11
CA GLN A 160 6.33 -9.16 11.33
C GLN A 160 7.10 -10.40 11.80
N GLY A 161 8.11 -10.84 11.03
CA GLY A 161 9.01 -11.94 11.43
C GLY A 161 8.89 -13.25 10.65
N VAL A 162 7.96 -13.39 9.71
CA VAL A 162 7.80 -14.59 8.87
C VAL A 162 8.49 -14.39 7.51
N SER A 163 9.79 -14.70 7.43
CA SER A 163 10.55 -14.66 6.17
C SER A 163 10.54 -16.02 5.46
N VAL A 164 9.36 -16.50 5.06
CA VAL A 164 9.22 -17.68 4.19
C VAL A 164 8.26 -17.38 3.04
N SER A 165 8.36 -16.18 2.45
CA SER A 165 7.50 -15.84 1.30
C SER A 165 7.98 -16.52 0.00
N PRO A 166 7.07 -16.96 -0.88
CA PRO A 166 7.41 -17.51 -2.19
C PRO A 166 8.29 -16.56 -3.04
N THR A 167 8.14 -15.24 -2.84
CA THR A 167 8.91 -14.24 -3.59
C THR A 167 10.32 -14.02 -3.05
N VAL A 168 10.56 -14.18 -1.73
CA VAL A 168 11.91 -14.02 -1.14
C VAL A 168 12.83 -15.16 -1.57
N THR A 169 12.31 -16.38 -1.69
CA THR A 169 13.10 -17.57 -2.09
C THR A 169 13.34 -17.67 -3.61
N SER A 170 12.60 -16.93 -4.42
CA SER A 170 12.72 -16.99 -5.89
C SER A 170 13.82 -16.09 -6.47
N ASN A 171 14.35 -15.16 -5.67
CA ASN A 171 15.33 -14.17 -6.15
C ASN A 171 16.80 -14.62 -6.05
N GLU A 172 17.10 -15.82 -5.52
CA GLU A 172 18.48 -16.31 -5.34
C GLU A 172 18.97 -17.31 -6.40
N ALA A 173 18.18 -17.71 -7.40
CA ALA A 173 18.65 -18.69 -8.38
C ALA A 173 18.02 -18.55 -9.76
N ILE A 174 18.56 -17.64 -10.58
CA ILE A 174 18.65 -17.81 -12.04
C ILE A 174 19.97 -17.17 -12.51
N GLU A 175 21.02 -17.99 -12.59
CA GLU A 175 22.19 -17.70 -13.44
C GLU A 175 21.76 -17.68 -14.91
N PRO A 176 22.17 -16.68 -15.72
CA PRO A 176 22.17 -16.81 -17.16
C PRO A 176 23.45 -17.55 -17.58
N LEU A 177 23.26 -18.78 -18.04
CA LEU A 177 24.24 -19.59 -18.76
C LEU A 177 24.89 -18.81 -19.91
N SER A 178 26.22 -18.92 -19.92
CA SER A 178 27.16 -18.52 -20.94
C SER A 178 26.75 -18.95 -22.36
N ARG A 179 26.96 -18.07 -23.32
CA ARG A 179 27.35 -18.43 -24.69
C ARG A 179 28.54 -17.58 -25.10
N GLU A 180 29.69 -18.25 -25.16
CA GLU A 180 30.89 -17.77 -25.85
C GLU A 180 30.66 -17.75 -27.36
N GLY A 181 31.33 -16.81 -28.04
CA GLY A 181 31.28 -16.63 -29.48
C GLY A 181 31.92 -15.32 -29.94
N GLU A 182 33.21 -15.19 -29.64
CA GLU A 182 34.30 -14.58 -30.42
C GLU A 182 34.18 -13.18 -31.08
N ASP A 183 35.03 -12.28 -30.57
CA ASP A 183 35.97 -11.38 -31.25
C ASP A 183 35.56 -10.61 -32.52
N LYS A 184 35.45 -9.27 -32.35
CA LYS A 184 36.24 -8.32 -33.15
C LYS A 184 36.69 -7.12 -32.32
N ILE A 185 38.02 -7.02 -32.21
CA ILE A 185 38.80 -5.93 -31.62
C ILE A 185 38.69 -4.67 -32.47
N SER A 186 38.48 -3.52 -31.82
CA SER A 186 39.04 -2.20 -32.19
C SER A 186 38.88 -1.24 -30.99
N GLU A 187 39.99 -1.00 -30.27
CA GLU A 187 40.21 0.07 -29.28
C GLU A 187 40.50 1.43 -29.97
N PRO A 188 40.78 2.54 -29.25
CA PRO A 188 40.16 3.06 -28.01
C PRO A 188 39.84 4.57 -28.15
N GLN A 189 38.74 5.08 -27.60
CA GLN A 189 38.65 6.53 -27.29
C GLN A 189 37.97 6.79 -25.94
N GLU A 190 38.80 7.33 -25.05
CA GLU A 190 38.51 8.18 -23.89
C GLU A 190 37.69 7.59 -22.74
N ASP A 191 38.43 6.81 -21.96
CA ASP A 191 38.39 6.84 -20.50
C ASP A 191 38.22 8.28 -19.95
N THR A 192 36.98 8.67 -19.63
CA THR A 192 36.74 9.40 -18.39
C THR A 192 36.15 8.44 -17.38
N SER A 193 37.02 7.57 -16.88
CA SER A 193 36.86 6.86 -15.63
C SER A 193 36.66 7.89 -14.51
N ARG A 194 35.40 8.34 -14.32
CA ARG A 194 34.98 8.91 -13.04
C ARG A 194 35.15 7.79 -12.03
N THR A 195 36.31 7.80 -11.37
CA THR A 195 36.62 6.99 -10.21
C THR A 195 35.37 6.90 -9.36
N GLN A 196 34.72 5.74 -9.38
CA GLN A 196 33.72 5.37 -8.40
C GLN A 196 34.50 5.15 -7.11
N LYS A 197 34.92 6.27 -6.50
CA LYS A 197 35.34 6.29 -5.10
C LYS A 197 34.18 5.60 -4.38
N ARG A 198 34.45 4.45 -3.77
CA ARG A 198 33.48 3.76 -2.92
C ARG A 198 33.18 4.70 -1.76
N LEU A 199 32.23 5.60 -1.99
CA LEU A 199 31.84 6.61 -1.03
C LEU A 199 31.10 5.89 0.09
N LEU A 200 31.52 6.17 1.31
CA LEU A 200 30.91 5.67 2.53
C LEU A 200 29.38 5.89 2.49
N PRO A 201 28.60 5.03 3.17
CA PRO A 201 27.15 5.21 3.29
C PRO A 201 26.82 6.64 3.71
N ASP A 202 25.74 7.22 3.19
CA ASP A 202 25.33 8.57 3.57
C ASP A 202 25.03 8.61 5.08
N ARG A 203 25.93 9.24 5.84
CA ARG A 203 25.82 9.34 7.31
C ARG A 203 25.01 10.57 7.74
N SER A 204 24.57 11.41 6.80
CA SER A 204 23.86 12.65 7.12
C SER A 204 22.53 12.37 7.81
N HIS A 205 21.71 11.47 7.27
CA HIS A 205 20.43 11.04 7.87
C HIS A 205 20.62 10.54 9.31
N ALA A 206 21.52 9.58 9.51
CA ALA A 206 21.80 9.03 10.84
C ALA A 206 22.38 10.07 11.83
N ALA A 207 23.07 11.10 11.35
CA ALA A 207 23.52 12.20 12.19
C ALA A 207 22.36 13.14 12.58
N HIS A 208 21.41 13.36 11.67
CA HIS A 208 20.19 14.11 11.94
C HIS A 208 19.28 13.38 12.92
N ASP A 209 19.08 12.08 12.77
CA ASP A 209 18.28 11.27 13.69
C ASP A 209 18.83 11.36 15.11
N ARG A 210 20.16 11.29 15.27
CA ARG A 210 20.83 11.47 16.57
C ARG A 210 20.68 12.88 17.14
N ALA A 211 20.65 13.90 16.28
CA ALA A 211 20.43 15.28 16.72
C ALA A 211 18.97 15.48 17.18
N ASN A 212 18.01 14.93 16.44
CA ASN A 212 16.60 14.94 16.78
C ASN A 212 16.33 14.17 18.07
N GLU A 213 17.03 13.06 18.31
CA GLU A 213 16.97 12.30 19.57
C GLU A 213 17.28 13.17 20.79
N LYS A 214 18.19 14.14 20.66
CA LYS A 214 18.48 15.10 21.75
C LYS A 214 17.30 16.05 22.01
N LEU A 215 16.61 16.47 20.96
CA LEU A 215 15.41 17.30 21.09
C LEU A 215 14.27 16.51 21.74
N VAL A 216 14.04 15.26 21.30
CA VAL A 216 13.04 14.36 21.91
C VAL A 216 13.35 14.14 23.39
N ASN A 217 14.59 13.84 23.74
CA ASN A 217 15.01 13.69 25.14
C ASN A 217 14.75 14.96 25.97
N PHE A 218 14.99 16.14 25.40
CA PHE A 218 14.74 17.42 26.06
C PHE A 218 13.24 17.66 26.31
N ILE A 219 12.39 17.30 25.34
CA ILE A 219 10.93 17.47 25.43
C ILE A 219 10.34 16.45 26.40
N VAL A 220 10.59 15.15 26.18
CA VAL A 220 9.86 14.06 26.83
C VAL A 220 10.48 13.66 28.17
N LYS A 221 11.81 13.48 28.21
CA LYS A 221 12.50 12.96 29.41
C LYS A 221 12.83 14.08 30.39
N GLN A 222 13.32 15.20 29.89
CA GLN A 222 13.70 16.34 30.74
C GLN A 222 12.51 17.27 31.01
N ARG A 223 11.42 17.19 30.22
CA ARG A 223 10.19 17.98 30.40
C ARG A 223 10.44 19.49 30.46
N MET A 224 11.52 19.94 29.84
CA MET A 224 11.99 21.33 29.94
C MET A 224 11.13 22.30 29.12
N ALA A 225 10.28 21.78 28.23
CA ALA A 225 9.30 22.58 27.47
C ALA A 225 7.91 22.62 28.14
N GLU A 226 7.71 21.89 29.24
CA GLU A 226 6.39 21.63 29.83
C GLU A 226 5.66 22.90 30.29
N GLU A 227 6.35 23.78 31.04
CA GLU A 227 5.78 25.03 31.57
C GLU A 227 5.26 25.93 30.45
N ARG A 228 6.03 26.06 29.37
CA ARG A 228 5.64 26.84 28.20
C ARG A 228 4.47 26.21 27.46
N LEU A 229 4.50 24.90 27.26
CA LEU A 229 3.42 24.17 26.58
C LEU A 229 2.11 24.30 27.36
N LEU A 230 2.15 24.18 28.69
CA LEU A 230 0.99 24.42 29.56
C LEU A 230 0.49 25.86 29.44
N ALA A 231 1.38 26.86 29.43
CA ALA A 231 0.99 28.25 29.24
C ALA A 231 0.29 28.49 27.89
N VAL A 232 0.70 27.79 26.82
CA VAL A 232 0.03 27.81 25.50
C VAL A 232 -1.34 27.10 25.57
N ILE A 233 -1.41 25.92 26.19
CA ILE A 233 -2.66 25.14 26.34
C ILE A 233 -3.71 25.96 27.09
N HIS A 234 -3.33 26.60 28.19
CA HIS A 234 -4.23 27.43 28.99
C HIS A 234 -4.51 28.82 28.38
N GLY A 235 -3.90 29.16 27.24
CA GLY A 235 -4.10 30.44 26.56
C GLY A 235 -3.43 31.65 27.24
N HIS A 236 -2.53 31.43 28.20
CA HIS A 236 -1.79 32.48 28.90
C HIS A 236 -0.62 33.01 28.04
N GLN A 237 -0.04 32.16 27.19
CA GLN A 237 1.05 32.53 26.30
C GLN A 237 0.54 32.79 24.88
N GLN A 238 0.90 33.94 24.31
CA GLN A 238 0.65 34.23 22.90
C GLN A 238 1.63 33.45 22.02
N SER A 239 1.19 32.28 21.54
CA SER A 239 1.91 31.49 20.53
C SER A 239 1.51 31.95 19.11
N SER A 240 2.50 32.22 18.26
CA SER A 240 2.29 32.53 16.83
C SER A 240 1.56 31.39 16.11
N TRP A 241 1.85 30.15 16.52
CA TRP A 241 1.23 28.92 16.04
C TRP A 241 -0.23 28.80 16.48
N TYR A 242 -0.51 29.05 17.76
CA TYR A 242 -1.88 29.04 18.29
C TYR A 242 -2.76 30.14 17.68
N GLN A 243 -2.22 31.36 17.53
CA GLN A 243 -2.94 32.46 16.88
C GLN A 243 -3.25 32.16 15.41
N HIS A 244 -2.33 31.49 14.70
CA HIS A 244 -2.55 31.09 13.33
C HIS A 244 -3.62 30.00 13.22
N PHE A 245 -3.57 29.00 14.10
CA PHE A 245 -4.59 27.95 14.22
C PHE A 245 -6.00 28.52 14.44
N GLN A 246 -6.12 29.62 15.20
CA GLN A 246 -7.40 30.31 15.40
C GLN A 246 -7.87 31.10 14.17
N ARG A 247 -6.95 31.81 13.48
CA ARG A 247 -7.29 32.71 12.35
C ARG A 247 -7.49 31.97 11.03
N ALA A 248 -6.69 30.93 10.80
CA ALA A 248 -6.77 30.07 9.64
C ALA A 248 -7.18 28.69 10.13
N ARG A 249 -8.44 28.29 9.93
CA ARG A 249 -8.84 26.86 9.95
C ARG A 249 -8.22 26.07 8.77
N GLY A 250 -7.08 26.51 8.26
CA GLY A 250 -6.35 25.95 7.13
C GLY A 250 -4.98 25.50 7.61
N ARG A 251 -4.62 24.27 7.25
CA ARG A 251 -3.34 23.64 7.62
C ARG A 251 -2.18 24.54 7.23
N ARG A 252 -1.35 24.90 8.21
CA ARG A 252 0.02 25.33 7.92
C ARG A 252 0.78 24.07 7.48
N VAL A 253 1.42 24.09 6.32
CA VAL A 253 2.32 23.01 5.92
C VAL A 253 3.53 23.06 6.86
N VAL A 254 3.46 22.32 7.96
CA VAL A 254 4.59 22.16 8.86
C VAL A 254 5.54 21.18 8.19
N ASN A 255 6.74 21.65 7.88
CA ASN A 255 7.79 20.80 7.36
C ASN A 255 8.10 19.72 8.42
N THR A 256 8.14 18.45 8.03
CA THR A 256 8.27 17.31 8.95
C THR A 256 9.66 17.33 9.60
N TYR A 257 9.82 18.06 10.71
CA TYR A 257 11.12 18.27 11.36
C TYR A 257 11.67 16.98 12.00
N LEU A 258 10.77 16.09 12.46
CA LEU A 258 11.09 14.73 12.91
C LEU A 258 10.71 13.72 11.81
N GLU A 259 11.70 13.26 11.06
CA GLU A 259 11.52 12.27 9.97
C GLU A 259 11.38 10.83 10.50
N ASP A 260 11.93 10.54 11.68
CA ASP A 260 11.81 9.23 12.32
C ASP A 260 10.45 9.07 13.03
N GLN A 261 9.72 8.01 12.66
CA GLN A 261 8.37 7.76 13.17
C GLN A 261 8.36 7.49 14.68
N LYS A 262 9.37 6.80 15.21
CA LYS A 262 9.42 6.46 16.63
C LYS A 262 9.64 7.71 17.48
N GLN A 263 10.52 8.60 17.03
CA GLN A 263 10.75 9.90 17.65
C GLN A 263 9.49 10.77 17.65
N LEU A 264 8.76 10.80 16.52
CA LEU A 264 7.52 11.54 16.40
C LEU A 264 6.42 10.96 17.32
N ASP A 265 6.26 9.65 17.36
CA ASP A 265 5.29 8.96 18.21
C ASP A 265 5.55 9.21 19.70
N GLU A 266 6.82 9.20 20.13
CA GLU A 266 7.20 9.48 21.52
C GLU A 266 6.82 10.90 21.94
N VAL A 267 7.10 11.90 21.10
CA VAL A 267 6.72 13.29 21.35
C VAL A 267 5.20 13.45 21.32
N TYR A 268 4.51 12.84 20.36
CA TYR A 268 3.05 12.91 20.26
C TYR A 268 2.37 12.34 21.51
N CYS A 269 2.78 11.15 21.97
CA CYS A 269 2.25 10.52 23.17
C CYS A 269 2.42 11.44 24.39
N TYR A 270 3.62 12.01 24.57
CA TYR A 270 3.88 12.97 25.65
C TYR A 270 2.98 14.21 25.57
N LEU A 271 2.84 14.82 24.40
CA LEU A 271 2.00 16.02 24.23
C LEU A 271 0.51 15.73 24.45
N ASN A 272 0.04 14.56 24.03
CA ASN A 272 -1.31 14.10 24.26
C ASN A 272 -1.58 13.84 25.75
N GLU A 273 -0.64 13.21 26.46
CA GLU A 273 -0.69 13.06 27.92
C GLU A 273 -0.73 14.43 28.60
N LEU A 274 0.16 15.34 28.22
CA LEU A 274 0.22 16.69 28.81
C LEU A 274 -1.10 17.45 28.63
N TYR A 275 -1.70 17.38 27.44
CA TYR A 275 -3.00 17.99 27.18
C TYR A 275 -4.12 17.35 27.99
N THR A 276 -4.18 16.02 28.06
CA THR A 276 -5.24 15.32 28.81
C THR A 276 -5.14 15.58 30.31
N THR A 277 -3.92 15.64 30.87
CA THR A 277 -3.68 16.08 32.25
C THR A 277 -4.13 17.53 32.46
N ALA A 278 -3.72 18.46 31.60
CA ALA A 278 -4.12 19.87 31.69
C ALA A 278 -5.65 20.06 31.61
N ALA A 279 -6.31 19.32 30.71
CA ALA A 279 -7.76 19.32 30.55
C ALA A 279 -8.51 18.70 31.74
N ALA A 280 -7.88 17.76 32.47
CA ALA A 280 -8.43 17.20 33.70
C ALA A 280 -8.29 18.17 34.89
N THR A 281 -7.17 18.90 34.98
CA THR A 281 -6.89 19.83 36.07
C THR A 281 -7.64 21.16 35.94
N THR A 282 -7.87 21.63 34.71
CA THR A 282 -8.44 22.96 34.45
C THR A 282 -9.85 22.88 33.89
N SER A 283 -10.84 23.17 34.73
CA SER A 283 -12.27 23.11 34.41
C SER A 283 -12.72 24.04 33.27
N SER A 284 -11.91 25.06 32.93
CA SER A 284 -12.18 26.01 31.83
C SER A 284 -11.72 25.56 30.44
N LEU A 285 -10.97 24.45 30.32
CA LEU A 285 -10.57 23.90 29.02
C LEU A 285 -11.73 23.14 28.37
N ARG A 286 -12.21 23.65 27.23
CA ARG A 286 -13.22 22.94 26.43
C ARG A 286 -12.60 21.65 25.90
N LYS A 287 -13.16 20.49 26.26
CA LYS A 287 -12.76 19.21 25.66
C LYS A 287 -12.90 19.30 24.14
N LEU A 288 -11.76 19.31 23.45
CA LEU A 288 -11.73 19.28 21.99
C LEU A 288 -12.28 17.94 21.50
N LYS A 289 -12.95 17.93 20.34
CA LYS A 289 -13.27 16.67 19.66
C LYS A 289 -11.96 16.00 19.26
N PHE A 290 -11.96 14.67 19.12
CA PHE A 290 -10.75 13.92 18.78
C PHE A 290 -10.00 14.48 17.56
N ILE A 291 -10.71 14.84 16.48
CA ILE A 291 -10.12 15.42 15.26
C ILE A 291 -9.49 16.79 15.54
N ASP A 292 -10.15 17.61 16.36
CA ASP A 292 -9.66 18.94 16.75
C ASP A 292 -8.47 18.84 17.73
N LEU A 293 -8.40 17.77 18.52
CA LEU A 293 -7.29 17.48 19.41
C LEU A 293 -6.03 17.06 18.65
N VAL A 294 -6.16 16.13 17.71
CA VAL A 294 -5.04 15.68 16.87
C VAL A 294 -4.44 16.85 16.09
N THR A 295 -5.31 17.66 15.48
CA THR A 295 -4.86 18.86 14.75
C THR A 295 -4.23 19.90 15.67
N PHE A 296 -4.78 20.13 16.86
CA PHE A 296 -4.17 21.02 17.84
C PHE A 296 -2.79 20.55 18.31
N ILE A 297 -2.62 19.24 18.57
CA ILE A 297 -1.33 18.68 18.97
C ILE A 297 -0.30 18.85 17.83
N LEU A 298 -0.64 18.47 16.61
CA LEU A 298 0.30 18.48 15.49
C LEU A 298 0.60 19.89 14.95
N ASP A 299 -0.39 20.76 14.88
CA ASP A 299 -0.26 22.08 14.25
C ASP A 299 0.18 23.18 15.23
N VAL A 300 0.02 22.95 16.55
CA VAL A 300 0.34 23.95 17.59
C VAL A 300 1.34 23.42 18.61
N LEU A 301 1.03 22.34 19.32
CA LEU A 301 1.88 21.89 20.44
C LEU A 301 3.21 21.31 19.97
N LEU A 302 3.20 20.53 18.89
CA LEU A 302 4.39 19.92 18.31
C LEU A 302 5.42 20.97 17.85
N PRO A 303 5.07 21.96 17.00
CA PRO A 303 6.02 23.00 16.62
C PRO A 303 6.50 23.82 17.82
N GLU A 304 5.64 24.17 18.78
CA GLU A 304 6.06 24.88 20.00
C GLU A 304 7.03 24.05 20.85
N ALA A 305 6.80 22.74 20.98
CA ALA A 305 7.67 21.84 21.73
C ALA A 305 9.06 21.74 21.07
N ILE A 306 9.10 21.58 19.74
CA ILE A 306 10.34 21.48 18.98
C ILE A 306 11.12 22.80 19.03
N ILE A 307 10.46 23.95 18.83
CA ILE A 307 11.09 25.27 18.92
C ILE A 307 11.68 25.50 20.31
N SER A 308 10.94 25.13 21.36
CA SER A 308 11.40 25.23 22.75
C SER A 308 12.60 24.32 23.00
N ALA A 309 12.60 23.12 22.43
CA ALA A 309 13.72 22.19 22.52
C ALA A 309 14.96 22.70 21.78
N ILE A 310 14.80 23.26 20.58
CA ILE A 310 15.89 23.88 19.82
C ILE A 310 16.49 25.03 20.62
N ALA A 311 15.65 25.91 21.17
CA ALA A 311 16.11 27.03 22.00
C ALA A 311 16.91 26.55 23.23
N GLY A 312 16.43 25.50 23.91
CA GLY A 312 17.10 24.93 25.08
C GLY A 312 18.39 24.16 24.77
N VAL A 313 18.39 23.34 23.73
CA VAL A 313 19.54 22.50 23.34
C VAL A 313 20.65 23.35 22.71
N ASP A 314 20.30 24.26 21.80
CA ASP A 314 21.27 25.12 21.12
C ASP A 314 21.59 26.40 21.91
N LYS A 315 20.90 26.65 23.03
CA LYS A 315 21.02 27.86 23.86
C LYS A 315 20.85 29.15 23.06
N ILE A 316 19.85 29.17 22.17
CA ILE A 316 19.52 30.32 21.33
C ILE A 316 18.19 30.93 21.75
N SER A 317 17.95 32.18 21.37
CA SER A 317 16.66 32.85 21.56
C SER A 317 15.54 32.11 20.80
N LEU A 318 14.32 32.11 21.34
CA LEU A 318 13.15 31.48 20.72
C LEU A 318 12.91 31.90 19.27
N GLN A 319 13.11 33.18 18.94
CA GLN A 319 12.95 33.67 17.57
C GLN A 319 13.93 33.00 16.59
N LYS A 320 15.20 32.88 16.98
CA LYS A 320 16.21 32.15 16.19
C LYS A 320 15.92 30.65 16.12
N ALA A 321 15.32 30.08 17.15
CA ALA A 321 14.88 28.69 17.13
C ALA A 321 13.70 28.47 16.16
N GLU A 322 12.76 29.41 16.10
CA GLU A 322 11.65 29.39 15.14
C GLU A 322 12.16 29.53 13.70
N GLU A 323 13.11 30.43 13.44
CA GLU A 323 13.78 30.53 12.13
C GLU A 323 14.47 29.22 11.74
N LYS A 324 15.17 28.58 12.69
CA LYS A 324 15.83 27.28 12.45
C LYS A 324 14.81 26.17 12.19
N PHE A 325 13.70 26.17 12.90
CA PHE A 325 12.59 25.24 12.70
C PHE A 325 11.98 25.40 11.30
N LEU A 326 11.66 26.64 10.89
CA LEU A 326 11.10 26.94 9.58
C LEU A 326 12.06 26.64 8.42
N ARG A 327 13.36 26.88 8.62
CA ARG A 327 14.40 26.53 7.64
C ARG A 327 14.48 25.03 7.41
N GLY A 328 14.14 24.22 8.41
CA GLY A 328 14.17 22.77 8.34
C GLY A 328 15.56 22.19 8.14
N ARG A 329 15.60 20.91 7.76
CA ARG A 329 16.84 20.18 7.45
C ARG A 329 17.44 20.71 6.15
N SER A 330 18.75 20.97 6.16
CA SER A 330 19.50 21.19 4.92
C SER A 330 19.70 19.86 4.20
N ILE A 331 19.10 19.73 3.01
CA ILE A 331 19.24 18.56 2.15
C ILE A 331 20.68 18.49 1.62
N SER A 332 21.31 17.32 1.67
CA SER A 332 22.67 17.17 1.13
C SER A 332 22.67 17.30 -0.40
N ALA A 333 23.79 17.73 -1.00
CA ALA A 333 23.90 17.81 -2.46
C ALA A 333 23.61 16.46 -3.15
N ARG A 334 23.89 15.34 -2.45
CA ARG A 334 23.59 13.99 -2.92
C ARG A 334 22.10 13.67 -2.86
N GLU A 335 21.45 13.93 -1.73
CA GLU A 335 20.00 13.76 -1.58
C GLU A 335 19.24 14.63 -2.60
N SER A 336 19.72 15.85 -2.84
CA SER A 336 19.18 16.72 -3.88
C SER A 336 19.35 16.14 -5.28
N GLN A 337 20.51 15.53 -5.59
CA GLN A 337 20.74 14.87 -6.88
C GLN A 337 19.83 13.64 -7.04
N GLU A 338 19.68 12.83 -6.01
CA GLU A 338 18.80 11.65 -6.01
C GLU A 338 17.34 12.06 -6.20
N LEU A 339 16.90 13.13 -5.53
CA LEU A 339 15.57 13.72 -5.70
C LEU A 339 15.37 14.26 -7.13
N ASN A 340 16.35 14.99 -7.67
CA ASN A 340 16.31 15.51 -9.04
C ASN A 340 16.22 14.39 -10.06
N VAL A 341 16.98 13.31 -9.90
CA VAL A 341 16.90 12.13 -10.79
C VAL A 341 15.53 11.44 -10.68
N MET A 342 14.95 11.35 -9.48
CA MET A 342 13.59 10.82 -9.30
C MET A 342 12.54 11.72 -9.97
N ILE A 343 12.67 13.04 -9.84
CA ILE A 343 11.79 14.03 -10.50
C ILE A 343 11.91 13.95 -12.02
N GLU A 344 13.12 13.88 -12.56
CA GLU A 344 13.35 13.74 -14.00
C GLU A 344 12.72 12.46 -14.55
N ARG A 345 12.89 11.32 -13.87
CA ARG A 345 12.23 10.07 -14.25
C ARG A 345 10.71 10.18 -14.21
N TYR A 346 10.16 10.87 -13.20
CA TYR A 346 8.73 11.11 -13.10
C TYR A 346 8.22 12.00 -14.24
N MET A 347 8.93 13.07 -14.56
CA MET A 347 8.60 13.98 -15.67
C MET A 347 8.70 13.32 -17.04
N GLN A 348 9.62 12.37 -17.23
CA GLN A 348 9.73 11.57 -18.45
C GLN A 348 8.66 10.46 -18.56
N SER A 349 7.97 10.15 -17.46
CA SER A 349 6.91 9.14 -17.39
C SER A 349 5.49 9.71 -17.55
N LYS A 350 5.37 11.03 -17.67
CA LYS A 350 4.18 11.75 -18.13
C LYS A 350 4.29 12.04 -19.62
#